data_AF-A0A1V2YG91-F1
#
_entry.id   AF-A0A1V2YG91-F1
#
_cell.length_a   1.000
_cell.length_b   1.000
_cell.length_c   1.000
_cell.angle_alpha   90.00
_cell.angle_beta   90.00
_cell.angle_gamma   90.00
#
_symmetry.space_group_name_H-M   'P 1'
#
loop_
_entity.id
_entity.type
_entity.pdbx_description
1 polymer ?
#
loop_
_entity_poly.entity_id
_entity_poly.type
_entity_poly.pdbx_seq_one_letter_code
_entity_poly.pdbx_strand_id
1 'polypeptide(L)'
;MVGKFLGYKHNALNNNGTSLKVAEKSPPDVLYHGSAAKFCGSVESMGLIAMGRQQVHLSSNVATAIESAKRHGAVVVYVVDCNSMVRDGYKFYLSKDNVWMTETVPIQYLRLNIGF
;
A
#
# COMPACT_ATOMS: atom_id res chain seq x y z
N MET A 1 -2.03 -5.69 27.61
CA MET A 1 -0.56 -5.57 27.50
C MET A 1 -0.24 -5.34 26.03
N VAL A 2 -0.25 -4.08 25.59
CA VAL A 2 0.01 -3.70 24.19
C VAL A 2 1.52 -3.62 24.00
N GLY A 3 2.06 -4.51 23.17
CA GLY A 3 3.47 -4.52 22.82
C GLY A 3 3.85 -3.20 22.14
N LYS A 4 4.86 -2.53 22.70
CA LYS A 4 5.59 -1.43 22.06
C LYS A 4 6.10 -1.91 20.71
N PHE A 5 5.43 -1.53 19.62
CA PHE A 5 6.04 -1.58 18.29
C PHE A 5 7.15 -0.53 18.24
N LEU A 6 8.33 -1.01 17.87
CA LEU A 6 9.58 -0.28 17.83
C LEU A 6 9.49 0.83 16.76
N GLY A 7 9.27 2.07 17.23
CA GLY A 7 9.69 3.34 16.63
C GLY A 7 9.85 3.46 15.11
N TYR A 8 8.78 3.31 14.33
CA TYR A 8 8.65 4.09 13.09
C TYR A 8 8.12 5.46 13.50
N LYS A 9 9.00 6.48 13.48
CA LYS A 9 8.57 7.86 13.61
C LYS A 9 7.54 8.13 12.51
N HIS A 10 6.30 8.44 12.89
CA HIS A 10 5.35 9.12 12.00
C HIS A 10 6.05 10.40 11.55
N ASN A 11 6.69 10.36 10.39
CA ASN A 11 7.29 11.54 9.83
C ASN A 11 6.12 12.35 9.28
N ALA A 12 5.67 13.34 10.06
CA ALA A 12 4.75 14.34 9.57
C ALA A 12 5.28 14.86 8.23
N LEU A 13 4.44 14.75 7.20
CA LEU A 13 4.67 15.14 5.81
C LEU A 13 5.66 16.31 5.68
N ASN A 14 6.93 15.98 5.44
CA ASN A 14 7.94 16.93 5.01
C ASN A 14 7.74 17.17 3.51
N ASN A 15 6.94 18.19 3.21
CA ASN A 15 6.75 18.76 1.88
C ASN A 15 8.11 19.06 1.22
N ASN A 16 8.41 18.44 0.07
CA ASN A 16 9.25 19.01 -1.00
C ASN A 16 9.27 18.16 -2.29
N GLY A 17 8.16 18.18 -3.04
CA GLY A 17 8.15 17.72 -4.44
C GLY A 17 6.72 17.55 -4.96
N THR A 18 6.17 18.56 -5.64
CA THR A 18 4.86 18.53 -6.35
C THR A 18 3.81 17.60 -5.74
N SER A 19 3.24 18.00 -4.61
CA SER A 19 1.99 17.43 -4.11
C SER A 19 0.92 17.66 -5.17
N LEU A 20 0.66 16.66 -6.02
CA LEU A 20 -0.61 16.59 -6.71
C LEU A 20 -1.66 16.67 -5.61
N LYS A 21 -2.43 17.77 -5.56
CA LYS A 21 -3.51 17.96 -4.59
C LYS A 21 -4.63 16.97 -4.93
N VAL A 22 -4.40 15.71 -4.62
CA VAL A 22 -5.42 14.67 -4.69
C VAL A 22 -6.17 14.74 -3.38
N ALA A 23 -7.47 14.99 -3.46
CA ALA A 23 -8.31 14.99 -2.26
C ALA A 23 -8.31 13.60 -1.62
N GLU A 24 -8.32 13.57 -0.29
CA GLU A 24 -8.56 12.34 0.47
C GLU A 24 -9.89 11.73 0.02
N LYS A 25 -9.93 10.39 -0.12
CA LYS A 25 -11.12 9.65 -0.52
C LYS A 25 -11.22 8.34 0.25
N SER A 26 -12.40 7.99 0.71
CA SER A 26 -12.66 6.68 1.32
C SER A 26 -12.48 5.57 0.27
N PRO A 27 -11.59 4.59 0.52
CA PRO A 27 -11.36 3.46 -0.37
C PRO A 27 -12.51 2.44 -0.27
N PRO A 28 -12.58 1.48 -1.22
CA PRO A 28 -13.28 0.21 -0.98
C PRO A 28 -12.71 -0.50 0.26
N ASP A 29 -13.45 -1.46 0.82
CA ASP A 29 -12.99 -2.24 1.98
C ASP A 29 -11.66 -2.97 1.73
N VAL A 30 -11.43 -3.35 0.47
CA VAL A 30 -10.26 -4.09 0.04
C VAL A 30 -9.67 -3.49 -1.23
N LEU A 31 -8.34 -3.38 -1.25
CA LEU A 31 -7.54 -3.10 -2.44
C LEU A 31 -6.42 -4.14 -2.58
N TYR A 32 -5.68 -4.07 -3.69
CA TYR A 32 -4.63 -5.02 -4.02
C TYR A 32 -3.32 -4.35 -4.34
N HIS A 33 -2.21 -4.99 -3.99
CA HIS A 33 -0.87 -4.57 -4.39
C HIS A 33 -0.12 -5.74 -5.04
N GLY A 34 0.28 -5.56 -6.29
CA GLY A 34 1.18 -6.50 -6.96
C GLY A 34 2.62 -6.14 -6.67
N SER A 35 3.42 -7.14 -6.32
CA SER A 35 4.86 -6.98 -6.08
C SER A 35 5.65 -8.11 -6.73
N ALA A 36 6.94 -7.90 -6.96
CA ALA A 36 7.82 -8.98 -7.38
C ALA A 36 8.10 -9.90 -6.17
N ALA A 37 8.04 -11.21 -6.37
CA ALA A 37 8.19 -12.22 -5.31
C ALA A 37 9.49 -12.06 -4.49
N LYS A 38 10.57 -11.57 -5.13
CA LYS A 38 11.85 -11.27 -4.46
C LYS A 38 11.74 -10.22 -3.33
N PHE A 39 10.67 -9.44 -3.28
CA PHE A 39 10.43 -8.43 -2.24
C PHE A 39 9.55 -8.94 -1.08
N CYS A 40 9.09 -10.20 -1.09
CA CYS A 40 8.28 -10.75 0.00
C CYS A 40 8.91 -10.55 1.38
N GLY A 41 10.20 -10.91 1.54
CA GLY A 41 10.88 -10.74 2.84
C GLY A 41 10.94 -9.28 3.33
N SER A 42 11.08 -8.30 2.42
CA SER A 42 11.02 -6.89 2.81
C SER A 42 9.61 -6.45 3.20
N VAL A 43 8.58 -6.96 2.52
CA VAL A 43 7.18 -6.64 2.83
C VAL A 43 6.79 -7.25 4.17
N GLU A 44 7.22 -8.48 4.47
CA GLU A 44 6.98 -9.14 5.77
C GLU A 44 7.63 -8.39 6.94
N SER A 45 8.78 -7.74 6.70
CA SER A 45 9.50 -6.98 7.73
C SER A 45 8.96 -5.56 7.92
N MET A 46 8.62 -4.87 6.84
CA MET A 46 8.36 -3.41 6.87
C MET A 46 6.95 -3.00 6.42
N GLY A 47 6.14 -3.94 5.92
CA GLY A 47 4.93 -3.62 5.17
C GLY A 47 5.25 -3.08 3.77
N LEU A 48 4.25 -2.48 3.11
CA LEU A 48 4.45 -1.76 1.85
C LEU A 48 4.86 -0.33 2.15
N ILE A 49 6.06 0.03 1.72
CA ILE A 49 6.58 1.41 1.79
C ILE A 49 6.79 1.97 0.39
N ALA A 50 6.56 3.27 0.23
CA ALA A 50 6.82 3.97 -1.01
C ALA A 50 8.33 4.17 -1.19
N MET A 51 9.03 3.13 -1.65
CA MET A 51 10.50 3.10 -1.75
C MET A 51 11.10 4.37 -2.40
N GLY A 52 10.97 4.50 -3.72
CA GLY A 52 11.43 5.66 -4.51
C GLY A 52 10.30 6.51 -5.06
N ARG A 53 9.08 6.30 -4.54
CA ARG A 53 7.86 7.03 -4.90
C ARG A 53 7.39 7.79 -3.67
N GLN A 54 6.51 8.76 -3.87
CA GLN A 54 5.92 9.48 -2.75
C GLN A 54 4.83 8.68 -2.02
N GLN A 55 4.19 7.72 -2.71
CA GLN A 55 3.07 6.94 -2.18
C GLN A 55 3.07 5.49 -2.68
N VAL A 56 2.51 4.59 -1.88
CA VAL A 56 2.19 3.20 -2.26
C VAL A 56 1.00 3.22 -3.20
N HIS A 57 1.13 2.56 -4.36
CA HIS A 57 0.04 2.42 -5.32
C HIS A 57 -0.72 1.12 -5.11
N LEU A 58 -2.04 1.21 -5.15
CA LEU A 58 -2.99 0.12 -4.94
C LEU A 58 -3.96 0.02 -6.13
N SER A 59 -4.43 -1.19 -6.39
CA SER A 59 -5.35 -1.53 -7.47
C SER A 59 -6.70 -1.97 -6.90
N SER A 60 -7.78 -1.64 -7.60
CA SER A 60 -9.14 -2.09 -7.25
C SER A 60 -9.43 -3.54 -7.62
N ASN A 61 -8.60 -4.15 -8.46
CA ASN A 61 -8.74 -5.54 -8.87
C ASN A 61 -7.37 -6.22 -9.00
N VAL A 62 -7.40 -7.55 -8.92
CA VAL A 62 -6.20 -8.40 -8.92
C VAL A 62 -5.48 -8.40 -10.26
N ALA A 63 -6.21 -8.40 -11.38
CA ALA A 63 -5.60 -8.42 -12.72
C ALA A 63 -4.70 -7.19 -12.97
N THR A 64 -5.16 -5.99 -12.57
CA THR A 64 -4.37 -4.76 -12.63
C THR A 64 -3.16 -4.82 -11.69
N ALA A 65 -3.32 -5.37 -10.48
CA ALA A 65 -2.21 -5.55 -9.55
C ALA A 65 -1.11 -6.44 -10.16
N ILE A 66 -1.51 -7.57 -10.75
CA ILE A 66 -0.59 -8.48 -11.44
C ILE A 66 0.14 -7.76 -12.58
N GLU A 67 -0.60 -7.09 -13.46
CA GLU A 67 -0.02 -6.41 -14.63
C GLU A 67 1.00 -5.33 -14.24
N SER A 68 0.76 -4.65 -13.12
CA SER A 68 1.69 -3.66 -12.59
C SER A 68 3.03 -4.26 -12.15
N ALA A 69 3.04 -5.54 -11.75
CA ALA A 69 4.20 -6.23 -11.17
C ALA A 69 4.95 -7.14 -12.16
N LYS A 70 4.27 -7.65 -13.21
CA LYS A 70 4.82 -8.63 -14.18
C LYS A 70 6.17 -8.21 -14.79
N ARG A 71 6.38 -6.92 -15.02
CA ARG A 71 7.64 -6.39 -15.59
C ARG A 71 8.86 -6.65 -14.71
N HIS A 72 8.68 -7.07 -13.46
CA HIS A 72 9.74 -7.25 -12.48
C HIS A 72 10.01 -8.71 -12.10
N GLY A 73 9.40 -9.67 -12.80
CA GLY A 73 9.61 -11.12 -12.63
C GLY A 73 8.39 -11.84 -12.08
N ALA A 74 8.62 -12.89 -11.29
CA ALA A 74 7.55 -13.63 -10.62
C ALA A 74 6.72 -12.69 -9.73
N VAL A 75 5.40 -12.81 -9.82
CA VAL A 75 4.45 -11.89 -9.18
C VAL A 75 3.85 -12.52 -7.93
N VAL A 76 3.72 -11.70 -6.89
CA VAL A 76 2.84 -11.95 -5.75
C VAL A 76 1.82 -10.82 -5.66
N VAL A 77 0.64 -11.13 -5.13
CA VAL A 77 -0.39 -10.13 -4.87
C VAL A 77 -0.72 -10.12 -3.39
N TYR A 78 -0.72 -8.94 -2.79
CA TYR A 78 -1.22 -8.72 -1.44
C TYR A 78 -2.63 -8.13 -1.49
N VAL A 79 -3.49 -8.64 -0.62
CA VAL A 79 -4.76 -8.04 -0.24
C VAL A 79 -4.49 -7.02 0.85
N VAL A 80 -5.08 -5.83 0.73
CA VAL A 80 -4.98 -4.74 1.71
C VAL A 80 -6.33 -4.56 2.40
N ASP A 81 -6.39 -4.68 3.72
CA ASP A 81 -7.57 -4.37 4.54
C ASP A 81 -7.69 -2.85 4.75
N CYS A 82 -8.28 -2.19 3.75
CA CYS A 82 -8.46 -0.74 3.76
C CYS A 82 -9.45 -0.28 4.82
N ASN A 83 -10.45 -1.09 5.15
CA ASN A 83 -11.45 -0.73 6.17
C ASN A 83 -10.79 -0.59 7.56
N SER A 84 -9.97 -1.57 7.96
CA SER A 84 -9.21 -1.48 9.21
C SER A 84 -8.22 -0.32 9.19
N MET A 85 -7.53 -0.10 8.07
CA MET A 85 -6.62 1.04 7.92
C MET A 85 -7.33 2.39 8.09
N VAL A 86 -8.52 2.58 7.50
CA VAL A 86 -9.29 3.82 7.66
C VAL A 86 -9.69 4.02 9.12
N ARG A 87 -10.13 2.97 9.82
CA ARG A 87 -10.47 3.04 11.26
C ARG A 87 -9.26 3.45 12.12
N ASP A 88 -8.07 3.01 11.74
CA ASP A 88 -6.82 3.30 12.44
C ASP A 88 -6.17 4.62 12.00
N GLY A 89 -6.84 5.40 11.14
CA GLY A 89 -6.45 6.77 10.77
C GLY A 89 -5.55 6.89 9.53
N TYR A 90 -5.34 5.81 8.78
CA TYR A 90 -4.61 5.88 7.51
C TYR A 90 -5.44 6.56 6.42
N LYS A 91 -4.77 7.39 5.63
CA LYS A 91 -5.39 8.21 4.59
C LYS A 91 -5.21 7.58 3.23
N PHE A 92 -6.26 7.67 2.42
CA PHE A 92 -6.25 7.19 1.04
C PHE A 92 -6.59 8.32 0.08
N TYR A 93 -6.04 8.21 -1.12
CA TYR A 93 -6.16 9.18 -2.19
C TYR A 93 -6.49 8.43 -3.48
N LEU A 94 -7.28 9.05 -4.36
CA LEU A 94 -7.60 8.49 -5.67
C LEU A 94 -7.14 9.47 -6.75
N SER A 95 -6.18 9.06 -7.57
CA SER A 95 -5.70 9.89 -8.68
C SER A 95 -6.80 10.11 -9.74
N LYS A 96 -6.58 11.07 -10.65
CA LYS A 96 -7.46 11.28 -11.81
C LYS A 96 -7.57 10.05 -12.71
N ASP A 97 -6.53 9.23 -12.73
CA ASP A 97 -6.44 7.99 -13.52
C ASP A 97 -6.96 6.77 -12.74
N ASN A 98 -7.74 6.99 -11.67
CA ASN A 98 -8.32 5.95 -10.81
C ASN A 98 -7.30 5.02 -10.13
N VAL A 99 -6.08 5.52 -9.88
CA VAL A 99 -5.06 4.80 -9.10
C VAL A 99 -5.22 5.17 -7.63
N TRP A 100 -5.40 4.17 -6.78
CA TRP A 100 -5.47 4.35 -5.33
C TRP A 100 -4.07 4.49 -4.75
N MET A 101 -3.93 5.40 -3.77
CA MET A 101 -2.65 5.70 -3.15
C MET A 101 -2.79 5.88 -1.64
N THR A 102 -1.77 5.45 -0.91
CA THR A 102 -1.60 5.67 0.54
C THR A 102 -0.11 5.86 0.84
N GLU A 103 0.23 6.41 2.00
CA GLU A 103 1.63 6.64 2.38
C GLU A 103 2.39 5.32 2.63
N THR A 104 1.76 4.41 3.38
CA THR A 104 2.31 3.11 3.76
C THR A 104 1.18 2.11 4.02
N VAL A 105 1.48 0.82 3.92
CA VAL A 105 0.59 -0.26 4.37
C VAL A 105 1.34 -1.16 5.34
N PRO A 106 1.13 -1.01 6.65
CA PRO A 106 1.71 -1.90 7.65
C PRO A 106 1.33 -3.37 7.43
N ILE A 107 2.23 -4.27 7.81
CA ILE A 107 2.09 -5.72 7.57
C ILE A 107 0.80 -6.31 8.16
N GLN A 108 0.29 -5.79 9.28
CA GLN A 108 -0.94 -6.30 9.90
C GLN A 108 -2.20 -6.12 9.03
N TYR A 109 -2.16 -5.24 8.03
CA TYR A 109 -3.25 -5.03 7.07
C TYR A 109 -3.02 -5.75 5.74
N LEU A 110 -1.94 -6.52 5.62
CA LEU A 110 -1.59 -7.27 4.42
C LEU A 110 -1.90 -8.75 4.61
N ARG A 111 -2.46 -9.35 3.56
CA ARG A 111 -2.55 -10.80 3.43
C ARG A 111 -2.05 -11.20 2.05
N LEU A 112 -1.20 -12.22 1.98
CA LEU A 112 -0.83 -12.80 0.69
C LEU A 112 -2.06 -13.42 0.04
N ASN A 113 -2.37 -13.04 -1.19
CA ASN A 113 -3.42 -13.66 -1.99
C ASN A 113 -2.87 -14.94 -2.62
N ILE A 114 -3.44 -16.09 -2.30
CA ILE A 114 -2.94 -17.41 -2.70
C ILE A 114 -3.76 -18.09 -3.81
N GLY A 115 -4.69 -17.37 -4.46
CA GLY A 115 -5.60 -17.97 -5.44
C GLY A 115 -6.04 -17.02 -6.55
N PHE A 116 -5.09 -16.45 -7.29
CA PHE A 116 -5.36 -15.58 -8.43
C PHE A 116 -4.71 -16.09 -9.72
#